data_AF-A0A1H1QLS3-F1
#
_entry.id   AF-A0A1H1QLS3-F1
#
_cell.length_a   1.000
_cell.length_b   1.000
_cell.length_c   1.000
_cell.angle_alpha   90.00
_cell.angle_beta   90.00
_cell.angle_gamma   90.00
#
_symmetry.space_group_name_H-M   'P 1'
#
loop_
_entity.id
_entity.type
_entity.pdbx_description
1 polymer ?
#
loop_
_entity_poly.entity_id
_entity_poly.type
_entity_poly.pdbx_seq_one_letter_code
_entity_poly.pdbx_strand_id
1 'polypeptide(L)' 'MTDQISFDQMVGAVEQAHTTIRRADRVAGQMARLLRGRLRSADIPNYILRDLKKELRDFNMHTGEWKS' A
#
# COMPACT_ATOMS: atom_id res chain seq x y z
N MET A 1 -33.72 -1.55 21.29
CA MET A 1 -33.85 -1.26 19.85
C MET A 1 -32.61 -1.89 19.22
N THR A 2 -32.74 -3.13 18.77
CA THR A 2 -31.62 -3.93 18.23
C THR A 2 -31.28 -3.40 16.85
N ASP A 3 -30.02 -3.03 16.65
CA ASP A 3 -29.48 -2.52 15.38
C ASP A 3 -29.61 -3.57 14.28
N GLN A 4 -30.68 -3.47 13.51
CA GLN A 4 -30.79 -4.18 12.24
C GLN A 4 -30.23 -3.25 11.17
N ILE A 5 -28.91 -3.35 10.95
CA ILE A 5 -28.25 -2.72 9.80
C ILE A 5 -29.01 -3.20 8.56
N SER A 6 -29.56 -2.28 7.77
CA SER A 6 -30.27 -2.68 6.56
C SER A 6 -29.28 -3.35 5.60
N PHE A 7 -29.73 -4.35 4.85
CA PHE A 7 -28.87 -5.02 3.86
C PHE A 7 -28.22 -4.01 2.90
N ASP A 8 -28.95 -2.98 2.50
CA ASP A 8 -28.45 -1.89 1.65
C ASP A 8 -27.36 -1.06 2.35
N GLN A 9 -27.49 -0.80 3.66
CA GLN A 9 -26.46 -0.12 4.45
C GLN A 9 -25.18 -0.96 4.55
N MET A 10 -25.33 -2.28 4.73
CA MET A 10 -24.19 -3.20 4.75
C MET A 10 -23.47 -3.23 3.40
N VAL A 11 -24.21 -3.38 2.29
CA VAL A 11 -23.64 -3.36 0.93
C VAL A 11 -22.94 -2.03 0.66
N GLY A 12 -23.58 -0.90 1.00
CA GLY A 12 -22.98 0.42 0.85
C GLY A 12 -21.69 0.60 1.66
N ALA A 13 -21.63 0.07 2.88
CA ALA A 13 -20.42 0.11 3.70
C ALA A 13 -19.27 -0.71 3.09
N VAL A 14 -19.58 -1.89 2.54
CA VAL A 14 -18.58 -2.76 1.87
C VAL A 14 -18.04 -2.08 0.60
N GLU A 15 -18.89 -1.48 -0.22
CA GLU A 15 -18.47 -0.75 -1.42
C GLU A 15 -17.58 0.46 -1.10
N GLN A 16 -17.91 1.19 -0.03
CA GLN A 16 -17.10 2.30 0.47
C GLN A 16 -15.74 1.83 0.99
N ALA A 17 -15.70 0.69 1.69
CA ALA A 17 -14.45 0.09 2.14
C ALA A 17 -13.55 -0.30 0.96
N HIS A 18 -14.09 -0.99 -0.05
CA HIS A 18 -13.35 -1.32 -1.28
C HIS A 18 -12.83 -0.08 -2.00
N THR A 19 -13.65 0.96 -2.08
CA THR A 19 -13.24 2.23 -2.71
C THR A 19 -12.12 2.91 -1.94
N THR A 20 -12.18 2.88 -0.61
CA THR A 20 -11.13 3.42 0.26
C THR A 20 -9.81 2.68 0.07
N ILE A 21 -9.85 1.34 0.06
CA ILE A 21 -8.65 0.50 -0.16
C ILE A 21 -8.02 0.84 -1.52
N ARG A 22 -8.81 0.85 -2.60
CA ARG A 22 -8.29 1.20 -3.94
C ARG A 22 -7.66 2.59 -4.01
N ARG A 23 -8.21 3.55 -3.26
CA ARG A 23 -7.63 4.91 -3.16
C ARG A 23 -6.30 4.89 -2.41
N ALA A 24 -6.23 4.15 -1.31
CA ALA A 24 -4.99 3.98 -0.56
C ALA A 24 -3.89 3.35 -1.43
N ASP A 25 -4.20 2.30 -2.19
CA ASP A 25 -3.25 1.65 -3.10
C ASP A 25 -2.73 2.60 -4.17
N ARG A 26 -3.62 3.44 -4.74
CA ARG A 26 -3.22 4.46 -5.72
C ARG A 26 -2.25 5.47 -5.11
N VAL A 27 -2.53 5.94 -3.90
CA VAL A 27 -1.64 6.87 -3.18
C VAL A 27 -0.30 6.20 -2.89
N ALA A 28 -0.29 4.94 -2.46
CA ALA A 28 0.93 4.17 -2.24
C ALA A 28 1.79 4.09 -3.51
N GLY A 29 1.19 3.82 -4.67
CA GLY A 29 1.90 3.80 -5.95
C GLY A 29 2.50 5.17 -6.34
N GLN A 30 1.77 6.26 -6.10
CA GLN A 30 2.28 7.61 -6.32
C GLN A 30 3.46 7.94 -5.40
N MET A 31 3.35 7.59 -4.12
CA MET A 31 4.41 7.79 -3.13
C MET A 31 5.65 6.95 -3.45
N ALA A 32 5.49 5.70 -3.89
CA ALA A 32 6.61 4.86 -4.31
C ALA A 32 7.40 5.50 -5.46
N ARG A 33 6.72 6.10 -6.44
CA ARG A 33 7.38 6.82 -7.55
C ARG A 33 8.15 8.04 -7.06
N LEU A 34 7.56 8.83 -6.16
CA LEU A 34 8.21 9.99 -5.56
C LEU A 34 9.45 9.59 -4.75
N LEU A 35 9.30 8.60 -3.87
CA LEU A 35 10.36 8.08 -3.02
C LEU A 35 11.52 7.52 -3.84
N ARG A 36 11.24 6.79 -4.93
CA ARG A 36 12.29 6.29 -5.85
C ARG A 36 13.23 7.40 -6.34
N GLY A 37 12.70 8.58 -6.66
CA GLY A 37 13.52 9.73 -7.06
C GLY A 37 14.31 10.32 -5.89
N ARG A 38 13.67 10.43 -4.72
CA ARG A 38 14.26 11.02 -3.51
C ARG A 38 15.34 10.15 -2.88
N LEU A 39 15.22 8.83 -2.92
CA LEU A 39 16.21 7.88 -2.40
C LEU A 39 17.61 8.06 -3.02
N ARG A 40 17.70 8.68 -4.20
CA ARG A 40 18.97 8.94 -4.91
C ARG A 40 19.57 10.32 -4.64
N SER A 41 18.80 11.22 -4.04
CA SER A 41 19.12 12.66 -4.02
C SER A 41 18.95 13.32 -2.64
N ALA A 42 18.25 12.66 -1.71
CA ALA A 42 18.12 13.11 -0.34
C ALA A 42 19.21 12.50 0.54
N ASP A 43 19.60 13.23 1.59
CA ASP A 43 20.47 12.75 2.66
C ASP A 43 19.71 11.74 3.55
N ILE A 44 19.48 10.55 3.00
CA ILE A 44 18.81 9.45 3.72
C ILE A 44 19.86 8.60 4.41
N PRO A 45 19.73 8.36 5.73
CA PRO A 45 20.66 7.50 6.44
C PRO A 45 20.84 6.13 5.79
N ASN A 46 22.09 5.69 5.66
CA ASN A 46 22.46 4.45 4.96
C ASN A 46 21.77 3.18 5.51
N TYR A 47 21.40 3.16 6.80
CA TYR A 47 20.71 2.01 7.39
C TYR A 47 19.29 1.84 6.82
N ILE A 48 18.57 2.95 6.59
CA ILE A 48 17.22 2.93 5.99
C ILE A 48 17.28 2.38 4.56
N LEU A 49 18.26 2.82 3.77
CA LEU A 49 18.47 2.34 2.41
C LEU A 49 18.79 0.83 2.38
N ARG A 50 19.54 0.36 3.37
CA ARG A 50 19.89 -1.06 3.50
C ARG A 50 18.66 -1.91 3.83
N ASP A 51 17.82 -1.47 4.74
CA ASP A 51 16.61 -2.21 5.13
C ASP A 51 15.59 -2.22 4.00
N LEU A 52 15.38 -1.10 3.31
CA LEU A 52 14.55 -1.06 2.11
C LEU A 52 15.06 -2.01 1.01
N LYS A 53 16.38 -2.09 0.82
CA LYS A 53 16.98 -3.05 -0.13
C LYS A 53 16.72 -4.49 0.27
N LYS A 54 16.73 -4.82 1.57
CA LYS A 54 16.43 -6.18 2.05
C LYS A 54 14.99 -6.54 1.75
N GLU A 55 14.04 -5.65 2.05
CA GLU A 55 12.62 -5.89 1.75
C GLU A 55 12.43 -6.08 0.24
N LEU A 56 12.91 -5.15 -0.59
CA LEU A 56 12.74 -5.25 -2.05
C LEU A 56 13.40 -6.48 -2.68
N ARG A 57 14.38 -7.11 -2.03
CA ARG A 57 14.99 -8.38 -2.49
C ARG A 57 14.02 -9.56 -2.35
N ASP A 58 13.05 -9.45 -1.46
CA ASP A 58 12.04 -10.48 -1.23
C ASP A 58 10.83 -10.30 -2.15
N PHE A 59 10.75 -9.18 -2.88
CA PHE A 59 9.80 -9.01 -3.96
C PHE A 59 10.25 -9.76 -5.24
N ASN A 60 9.43 -10.68 -5.72
CA ASN A 60 9.64 -11.35 -6.99
C ASN A 60 9.06 -10.52 -8.14
N MET A 61 9.93 -9.93 -8.95
CA MET A 61 9.51 -9.08 -10.07
C MET A 61 8.81 -9.83 -11.22
N HIS A 62 8.94 -11.16 -11.30
CA HIS A 62 8.32 -11.97 -12.35
C HIS A 62 6.89 -12.38 -11.98
N THR A 63 6.63 -12.69 -10.71
CA THR A 63 5.29 -13.07 -10.24
C THR A 63 4.51 -11.89 -9.64
N GLY A 64 5.19 -10.81 -9.24
CA GLY A 64 4.58 -9.69 -8.55
C GLY A 64 4.27 -9.98 -7.07
N GLU A 65 4.81 -11.06 -6.52
CA GLU A 65 4.54 -11.53 -5.16
C GLU A 65 5.75 -11.33 -4.25
N TRP A 66 5.48 -11.18 -2.96
CA TRP A 66 6.51 -11.18 -1.92
C TRP A 66 6.81 -12.62 -1.51
N LYS A 67 8.08 -12.94 -1.27
CA LYS A 67 8.46 -14.23 -0.66
C LYS A 67 7.75 -14.37 0.68
N SER A 68 7.10 -15.52 0.84
CA SER A 68 6.44 -15.95 2.08
C SER A 68 7.47 -16.41 3.12
#